data_AF-A0A9N9DMZ6-F1
#
_entry.id   AF-A0A9N9DMZ6-F1
#
_cell.length_a   1.000
_cell.length_b   1.000
_cell.length_c   1.000
_cell.angle_alpha   90.00
_cell.angle_beta   90.00
_cell.angle_gamma   90.00
#
_symmetry.space_group_name_H-M   'P 1'
#
loop_
_entity.id
_entity.type
_entity.pdbx_description
1 polymer ?
#
loop_
_entity_poly.entity_id
_entity_poly.type
_entity_poly.pdbx_seq_one_letter_code
_entity_poly.pdbx_strand_id
1 'polypeptide(L)'
;MVDVITKIIKDFSARDLHSALLVNREWCRATVPTYWKAPFSFTMKRSTTALKVYESFLETAEKSTQQTVQKPVFDYPLFIKELNYTNLLACFETWERARKVEAILQMLTKYEIRLKTFIMDNTGANNERVYGLWTTPCYASMFSSLNYVEIHTPFPKNNVMKALAKNCTELSHLDINLHDTSVPRAEESINHLKELLSAQTCPLNLRLVFPNGSGRSLLETFQSRLESFKRLELVKWNFNGCDWEWLKRCSNLVEFAITSPPPQVSGILGTKKENYRLKISKNSKISTEHWHFDKNDEIPSKFYFHSDKPLMESQPPIITQPRVSRRTNDPKKLQYIRANAVRRMFKEFDYYSSEDEFNYSSSNYDYDYDDGYEESFGMSYESYLDAIYG
;
A
#
# COMPACT_ATOMS: atom_id res chain seq x y z
N MET A 1 -4.30 18.24 31.84
CA MET A 1 -4.63 16.81 31.70
C MET A 1 -4.52 16.33 30.25
N VAL A 2 -5.20 16.97 29.28
CA VAL A 2 -5.17 16.59 27.85
C VAL A 2 -3.76 16.36 27.28
N ASP A 3 -2.78 17.22 27.58
CA ASP A 3 -1.39 17.05 27.11
C ASP A 3 -0.71 15.75 27.59
N VAL A 4 -1.02 15.29 28.80
CA VAL A 4 -0.50 14.00 29.33
C VAL A 4 -1.14 12.82 28.59
N ILE A 5 -2.46 12.87 28.37
CA ILE A 5 -3.19 11.83 27.63
C ILE A 5 -2.66 11.75 26.19
N THR A 6 -2.47 12.88 25.51
CA THR A 6 -1.91 12.94 24.15
C THR A 6 -0.48 12.40 24.08
N LYS A 7 0.34 12.59 25.12
CA LYS A 7 1.69 11.98 25.20
C LYS A 7 1.62 10.46 25.30
N ILE A 8 0.80 9.92 26.20
CA ILE A 8 0.58 8.47 26.37
C ILE A 8 0.07 7.82 25.07
N ILE A 9 -0.85 8.50 24.38
CA ILE A 9 -1.47 8.04 23.12
C ILE A 9 -0.46 7.86 21.97
N LYS A 10 0.73 8.49 22.01
CA LYS A 10 1.74 8.33 20.95
C LYS A 10 2.30 6.92 20.84
N ASP A 11 2.35 6.19 21.95
CA ASP A 11 2.94 4.86 22.03
C ASP A 11 1.92 3.73 21.81
N PHE A 12 0.63 4.09 21.66
CA PHE A 12 -0.48 3.14 21.53
C PHE A 12 -0.52 2.47 20.15
N SER A 13 -0.77 1.15 20.13
CA SER A 13 -1.10 0.44 18.91
C SER A 13 -2.52 0.78 18.43
N ALA A 14 -2.86 0.38 17.19
CA ALA A 14 -4.22 0.54 16.68
C ALA A 14 -5.31 -0.14 17.54
N ARG A 15 -4.97 -1.23 18.27
CA ARG A 15 -5.87 -1.88 19.24
C ARG A 15 -6.08 -1.03 20.50
N ASP A 16 -5.00 -0.42 21.00
CA ASP A 16 -5.01 0.37 22.23
C ASP A 16 -5.73 1.70 21.97
N LEU A 17 -5.48 2.34 20.83
CA LEU A 17 -6.23 3.51 20.37
C LEU A 17 -7.72 3.17 20.21
N HIS A 18 -8.10 2.02 19.64
CA HIS A 18 -9.51 1.64 19.56
C HIS A 18 -10.17 1.51 20.94
N SER A 19 -9.44 0.96 21.91
CA SER A 19 -9.91 0.82 23.29
C SER A 19 -10.01 2.17 24.01
N ALA A 20 -9.05 3.07 23.77
CA ALA A 20 -8.99 4.41 24.35
C ALA A 20 -10.17 5.31 23.92
N LEU A 21 -10.73 5.11 22.73
CA LEU A 21 -11.95 5.78 22.28
C LEU A 21 -13.17 5.52 23.19
N LEU A 22 -13.16 4.40 23.92
CA LEU A 22 -14.29 3.92 24.73
C LEU A 22 -14.16 4.25 26.23
N VAL A 23 -13.02 4.81 26.68
CA VAL A 23 -12.73 5.04 28.10
C VAL A 23 -13.63 6.14 28.68
N ASN A 24 -13.54 7.36 28.15
CA ASN A 24 -14.42 8.48 28.48
C ASN A 24 -14.31 9.59 27.42
N ARG A 25 -15.06 10.69 27.59
CA ARG A 25 -15.11 11.82 26.64
C ARG A 25 -13.75 12.51 26.42
N GLU A 26 -12.88 12.57 27.42
CA GLU A 26 -11.56 13.21 27.31
C GLU A 26 -10.58 12.34 26.53
N TRP A 27 -10.50 11.05 26.89
CA TRP A 27 -9.70 10.06 26.16
C TRP A 27 -10.17 9.95 24.71
N CYS A 28 -11.48 9.90 24.45
CA CYS A 28 -12.05 9.91 23.11
C CYS A 28 -11.59 11.14 22.31
N ARG A 29 -11.71 12.35 22.87
CA ARG A 29 -11.28 13.61 22.23
C ARG A 29 -9.78 13.64 21.90
N ALA A 30 -8.92 13.14 22.80
CA ALA A 30 -7.48 13.07 22.55
C ALA A 30 -7.08 11.96 21.57
N THR A 31 -7.84 10.86 21.55
CA THR A 31 -7.55 9.67 20.73
C THR A 31 -8.03 9.82 19.28
N VAL A 32 -9.17 10.47 19.03
CA VAL A 32 -9.75 10.59 17.69
C VAL A 32 -8.75 11.11 16.64
N PRO A 33 -8.01 12.23 16.86
CA PRO A 33 -7.04 12.72 15.87
C PRO A 33 -5.94 11.70 15.54
N THR A 34 -5.37 11.04 16.56
CA THR A 34 -4.32 10.03 16.38
C THR A 34 -4.85 8.77 15.71
N TYR A 35 -6.04 8.31 16.11
CA TYR A 35 -6.68 7.14 15.51
C TYR A 35 -7.08 7.39 14.06
N TRP A 36 -7.59 8.57 13.73
CA TRP A 36 -8.04 8.93 12.37
C TRP A 36 -6.93 9.48 11.45
N LYS A 37 -5.65 9.49 11.89
CA LYS A 37 -4.52 9.80 11.00
C LYS A 37 -4.42 8.87 9.79
N ALA A 38 -4.83 7.61 9.97
CA ALA A 38 -4.69 6.52 8.99
C ALA A 38 -6.01 5.73 8.82
N PRO A 39 -7.10 6.35 8.31
CA PRO A 39 -8.44 5.77 8.35
C PRO A 39 -8.52 4.44 7.59
N PHE A 40 -7.89 4.38 6.40
CA PHE A 40 -7.89 3.21 5.50
C PHE A 40 -6.75 2.21 5.75
N SER A 41 -6.14 2.21 6.94
CA SER A 41 -5.04 1.30 7.31
C SER A 41 -5.48 0.17 8.25
N PHE A 42 -4.55 -0.75 8.54
CA PHE A 42 -4.65 -1.87 9.49
C PHE A 42 -5.59 -3.02 9.12
N THR A 43 -6.87 -2.79 8.82
CA THR A 43 -7.82 -3.87 8.50
C THR A 43 -8.91 -3.41 7.54
N MET A 44 -9.37 -4.31 6.67
CA MET A 44 -10.44 -4.03 5.72
C MET A 44 -11.74 -3.54 6.41
N LYS A 45 -12.15 -4.21 7.50
CA LYS A 45 -13.32 -3.81 8.31
C LYS A 45 -13.23 -2.35 8.79
N ARG A 46 -12.04 -1.89 9.16
CA ARG A 46 -11.80 -0.50 9.57
C ARG A 46 -11.92 0.44 8.37
N SER A 47 -11.30 0.12 7.23
CA SER A 47 -11.41 0.90 6.00
C SER A 47 -12.86 1.07 5.55
N THR A 48 -13.68 0.00 5.57
CA THR A 48 -15.13 0.07 5.30
C THR A 48 -15.89 0.93 6.33
N THR A 49 -15.47 0.92 7.60
CA THR A 49 -16.08 1.77 8.64
C THR A 49 -15.72 3.23 8.44
N ALA A 50 -14.47 3.52 8.07
CA ALA A 50 -14.02 4.86 7.73
C ALA A 50 -14.69 5.41 6.47
N LEU A 51 -14.89 4.55 5.45
CA LEU A 51 -15.62 4.91 4.24
C LEU A 51 -17.03 5.39 4.56
N LYS A 52 -17.81 4.65 5.35
CA LYS A 52 -19.19 5.07 5.74
C LYS A 52 -19.23 6.43 6.43
N VAL A 53 -18.20 6.74 7.24
CA VAL A 53 -18.05 8.05 7.85
C VAL A 53 -17.75 9.10 6.78
N TYR A 54 -16.82 8.85 5.87
CA TYR A 54 -16.47 9.75 4.77
C TYR A 54 -17.65 10.01 3.82
N GLU A 55 -18.43 8.98 3.48
CA GLU A 55 -19.64 9.11 2.65
C GLU A 55 -20.67 10.05 3.29
N SER A 56 -20.80 10.08 4.63
CA SER A 56 -21.68 11.05 5.29
C SER A 56 -21.26 12.52 5.08
N PHE A 57 -19.95 12.80 4.90
CA PHE A 57 -19.47 14.14 4.56
C PHE A 57 -19.71 14.48 3.08
N LEU A 58 -19.66 13.50 2.18
CA LEU A 58 -20.01 13.66 0.77
C LEU A 58 -21.52 13.97 0.62
N GLU A 59 -22.39 13.16 1.24
CA GLU A 59 -23.85 13.37 1.20
C GLU A 59 -24.26 14.73 1.78
N THR A 60 -23.59 15.19 2.86
CA THR A 60 -23.86 16.50 3.47
C THR A 60 -23.44 17.67 2.55
N ALA A 61 -22.49 17.45 1.63
CA ALA A 61 -22.09 18.46 0.65
C ALA A 61 -23.07 18.57 -0.53
N GLU A 62 -23.73 17.46 -0.91
CA GLU A 62 -24.71 17.42 -2.00
C GLU A 62 -26.12 17.85 -1.54
N LYS A 63 -26.56 17.42 -0.35
CA LYS A 63 -27.92 17.63 0.17
C LYS A 63 -28.03 18.87 1.06
N SER A 64 -27.62 20.03 0.56
CA SER A 64 -27.71 21.31 1.28
C SER A 64 -29.16 21.78 1.55
N THR A 65 -30.16 21.11 0.97
CA THR A 65 -31.58 21.28 1.24
C THR A 65 -32.21 20.02 1.87
N GLN A 66 -32.64 20.16 3.12
CA GLN A 66 -33.68 19.34 3.76
C GLN A 66 -33.42 17.84 3.98
N GLN A 67 -32.41 17.48 4.80
CA GLN A 67 -32.53 16.30 5.68
C GLN A 67 -31.67 16.44 6.94
N THR A 68 -32.21 15.98 8.07
CA THR A 68 -31.55 15.98 9.40
C THR A 68 -30.52 14.86 9.53
N VAL A 69 -29.54 14.83 8.61
CA VAL A 69 -28.34 13.99 8.76
C VAL A 69 -27.62 14.45 10.02
N GLN A 70 -27.48 13.56 11.01
CA GLN A 70 -26.76 13.88 12.24
C GLN A 70 -25.30 14.16 11.89
N LYS A 71 -24.91 15.45 11.95
CA LYS A 71 -23.54 15.87 11.67
C LYS A 71 -22.56 15.10 12.58
N PRO A 72 -21.51 14.46 12.03
CA PRO A 72 -20.52 13.76 12.83
C PRO A 72 -19.94 14.64 13.94
N VAL A 73 -19.75 14.05 15.14
CA VAL A 73 -19.27 14.75 16.35
C VAL A 73 -17.88 15.36 16.16
N PHE A 74 -17.09 14.79 15.26
CA PHE A 74 -15.76 15.26 14.88
C PHE A 74 -15.68 15.41 13.36
N ASP A 75 -14.87 16.36 12.92
CA ASP A 75 -14.61 16.61 11.51
C ASP A 75 -13.52 15.65 11.00
N TYR A 76 -13.89 14.37 10.88
CA TYR A 76 -12.96 13.27 10.62
C TYR A 76 -12.01 13.45 9.42
N PRO A 77 -12.42 14.05 8.28
CA PRO A 77 -11.52 14.32 7.17
C PRO A 77 -10.28 15.14 7.53
N LEU A 78 -10.37 16.09 8.48
CA LEU A 78 -9.23 16.95 8.88
C LEU A 78 -8.06 16.15 9.50
N PHE A 79 -8.32 14.98 10.08
CA PHE A 79 -7.31 14.22 10.80
C PHE A 79 -6.43 13.36 9.90
N ILE A 80 -6.83 13.06 8.66
CA ILE A 80 -6.03 12.18 7.81
C ILE A 80 -4.64 12.79 7.51
N LYS A 81 -3.63 11.94 7.63
CA LYS A 81 -2.22 12.19 7.26
C LYS A 81 -1.62 11.02 6.48
N GLU A 82 -2.24 9.84 6.55
CA GLU A 82 -1.74 8.59 5.98
C GLU A 82 -2.84 7.97 5.11
N LEU A 83 -2.57 7.83 3.82
CA LEU A 83 -3.49 7.26 2.84
C LEU A 83 -2.90 5.96 2.28
N ASN A 84 -3.35 4.82 2.81
CA ASN A 84 -3.24 3.56 2.07
C ASN A 84 -4.33 3.56 0.99
N TYR A 85 -3.89 3.81 -0.24
CA TYR A 85 -4.74 3.96 -1.41
C TYR A 85 -5.30 2.60 -1.84
N THR A 86 -4.52 1.53 -1.75
CA THR A 86 -4.97 0.17 -2.12
C THR A 86 -6.17 -0.29 -1.27
N ASN A 87 -6.15 -0.07 0.04
CA ASN A 87 -7.27 -0.36 0.94
C ASN A 87 -8.49 0.55 0.69
N LEU A 88 -8.27 1.81 0.29
CA LEU A 88 -9.37 2.68 -0.15
C LEU A 88 -10.03 2.12 -1.40
N LEU A 89 -9.24 1.73 -2.42
CA LEU A 89 -9.74 1.11 -3.65
C LEU A 89 -10.47 -0.22 -3.40
N ALA A 90 -9.96 -1.03 -2.47
CA ALA A 90 -10.58 -2.29 -2.07
C ALA A 90 -11.96 -2.12 -1.41
N CYS A 91 -12.30 -0.91 -0.91
CA CYS A 91 -13.63 -0.64 -0.35
C CYS A 91 -14.73 -0.44 -1.41
N PHE A 92 -14.39 -0.44 -2.70
CA PHE A 92 -15.34 -0.21 -3.78
C PHE A 92 -15.32 -1.33 -4.83
N GLU A 93 -16.49 -1.56 -5.40
CA GLU A 93 -16.66 -2.38 -6.60
C GLU A 93 -15.89 -1.78 -7.78
N THR A 94 -15.35 -2.64 -8.64
CA THR A 94 -14.39 -2.26 -9.70
C THR A 94 -14.93 -1.15 -10.63
N TRP A 95 -16.23 -1.15 -10.90
CA TRP A 95 -16.90 -0.17 -11.77
C TRP A 95 -17.15 1.19 -11.08
N GLU A 96 -17.27 1.23 -9.75
CA GLU A 96 -17.46 2.47 -8.98
C GLU A 96 -16.16 3.16 -8.55
N ARG A 97 -15.06 2.40 -8.45
CA ARG A 97 -13.77 2.85 -7.87
C ARG A 97 -13.37 4.25 -8.31
N ALA A 98 -13.34 4.52 -9.62
CA ALA A 98 -12.89 5.80 -10.14
C ALA A 98 -13.69 6.98 -9.55
N ARG A 99 -15.02 6.92 -9.69
CA ARG A 99 -15.97 7.95 -9.25
C ARG A 99 -15.92 8.18 -7.74
N LYS A 100 -15.97 7.09 -6.96
CA LYS A 100 -16.01 7.15 -5.49
C LYS A 100 -14.70 7.66 -4.89
N VAL A 101 -13.57 7.25 -5.45
CA VAL A 101 -12.23 7.68 -4.98
C VAL A 101 -11.97 9.12 -5.38
N GLU A 102 -12.36 9.51 -6.59
CA GLU A 102 -12.29 10.89 -7.04
C GLU A 102 -13.11 11.82 -6.13
N ALA A 103 -14.35 11.47 -5.77
CA ALA A 103 -15.15 12.24 -4.82
C ALA A 103 -14.45 12.41 -3.45
N ILE A 104 -13.79 11.36 -2.95
CA ILE A 104 -13.00 11.44 -1.71
C ILE A 104 -11.77 12.34 -1.88
N LEU A 105 -11.03 12.25 -2.98
CA LEU A 105 -9.89 13.13 -3.24
C LEU A 105 -10.31 14.59 -3.38
N GLN A 106 -11.40 14.88 -4.11
CA GLN A 106 -11.98 16.22 -4.24
C GLN A 106 -12.41 16.79 -2.88
N MET A 107 -13.05 15.98 -2.03
CA MET A 107 -13.38 16.35 -0.66
C MET A 107 -12.10 16.69 0.13
N LEU A 108 -11.09 15.81 0.12
CA LEU A 108 -9.83 16.06 0.84
C LEU A 108 -9.08 17.30 0.32
N THR A 109 -9.15 17.62 -0.97
CA THR A 109 -8.63 18.88 -1.53
C THR A 109 -9.41 20.09 -1.01
N LYS A 110 -10.74 20.03 -0.94
CA LYS A 110 -11.59 21.09 -0.36
C LYS A 110 -11.32 21.32 1.14
N TYR A 111 -10.88 20.28 1.84
CA TYR A 111 -10.43 20.33 3.23
C TYR A 111 -8.95 20.77 3.39
N GLU A 112 -8.28 21.17 2.30
CA GLU A 112 -6.86 21.59 2.26
C GLU A 112 -5.91 20.57 2.90
N ILE A 113 -6.25 19.29 2.80
CA ILE A 113 -5.49 18.20 3.41
C ILE A 113 -4.11 18.12 2.76
N ARG A 114 -3.08 18.01 3.60
CA ARG A 114 -1.71 17.68 3.19
C ARG A 114 -1.34 16.33 3.81
N LEU A 115 -1.08 15.34 2.98
CA LEU A 115 -0.71 13.99 3.37
C LEU A 115 0.80 13.91 3.67
N LYS A 116 1.16 12.98 4.55
CA LYS A 116 2.54 12.63 4.93
C LYS A 116 2.92 11.24 4.43
N THR A 117 2.02 10.28 4.56
CA THR A 117 2.24 8.89 4.13
C THR A 117 1.30 8.54 2.99
N PHE A 118 1.84 7.91 1.94
CA PHE A 118 1.08 7.35 0.83
C PHE A 118 1.56 5.92 0.56
N ILE A 119 0.61 4.97 0.52
CA ILE A 119 0.89 3.54 0.34
C ILE A 119 0.00 2.99 -0.78
N MET A 120 0.61 2.31 -1.75
CA MET A 120 -0.08 1.66 -2.86
C MET A 120 0.52 0.28 -3.13
N ASP A 121 0.06 -0.70 -2.34
CA ASP A 121 0.42 -2.10 -2.43
C ASP A 121 0.09 -2.71 -3.82
N ASN A 122 0.81 -3.76 -4.22
CA ASN A 122 0.56 -4.45 -5.48
C ASN A 122 -0.78 -5.22 -5.45
N THR A 123 -1.73 -4.80 -6.27
CA THR A 123 -3.07 -5.41 -6.38
C THR A 123 -3.17 -6.48 -7.45
N GLY A 124 -2.16 -6.63 -8.31
CA GLY A 124 -2.22 -7.47 -9.53
C GLY A 124 -3.20 -6.97 -10.60
N ALA A 125 -3.90 -5.84 -10.39
CA ALA A 125 -4.93 -5.35 -11.29
C ALA A 125 -4.42 -4.20 -12.17
N ASN A 126 -4.48 -4.36 -13.50
CA ASN A 126 -4.01 -3.37 -14.46
C ASN A 126 -5.06 -2.26 -14.75
N ASN A 127 -5.53 -1.56 -13.71
CA ASN A 127 -6.50 -0.46 -13.85
C ASN A 127 -5.82 0.92 -13.66
N GLU A 128 -4.92 1.26 -14.59
CA GLU A 128 -4.13 2.50 -14.56
C GLU A 128 -4.99 3.76 -14.34
N ARG A 129 -6.19 3.83 -14.95
CA ARG A 129 -7.09 4.99 -14.80
C ARG A 129 -7.39 5.28 -13.33
N VAL A 130 -7.62 4.24 -12.53
CA VAL A 130 -7.94 4.35 -11.09
C VAL A 130 -6.68 4.55 -10.25
N TYR A 131 -5.61 3.78 -10.51
CA TYR A 131 -4.34 3.91 -9.77
C TYR A 131 -3.63 5.24 -10.01
N GLY A 132 -3.86 5.89 -11.14
CA GLY A 132 -3.27 7.18 -11.51
C GLY A 132 -4.05 8.42 -11.08
N LEU A 133 -5.31 8.32 -10.58
CA LEU A 133 -6.17 9.50 -10.32
C LEU A 133 -5.50 10.58 -9.46
N TRP A 134 -4.77 10.16 -8.43
CA TRP A 134 -4.07 11.06 -7.49
C TRP A 134 -2.95 11.89 -8.15
N THR A 135 -2.46 11.50 -9.33
CA THR A 135 -1.45 12.25 -10.09
C THR A 135 -2.03 13.47 -10.82
N THR A 136 -3.37 13.62 -10.86
CA THR A 136 -4.05 14.75 -11.51
C THR A 136 -3.63 16.08 -10.86
N PRO A 137 -3.31 17.15 -11.62
CA PRO A 137 -2.76 18.39 -11.06
C PRO A 137 -3.56 19.05 -9.94
N CYS A 138 -4.89 18.90 -9.91
CA CYS A 138 -5.75 19.43 -8.84
C CYS A 138 -5.54 18.78 -7.46
N TYR A 139 -4.88 17.62 -7.39
CA TYR A 139 -4.51 16.94 -6.14
C TYR A 139 -3.06 17.18 -5.73
N ALA A 140 -2.25 17.86 -6.55
CA ALA A 140 -0.80 18.01 -6.32
C ALA A 140 -0.45 18.65 -4.95
N SER A 141 -1.24 19.61 -4.48
CA SER A 141 -1.07 20.24 -3.16
C SER A 141 -1.19 19.23 -2.00
N MET A 142 -2.10 18.25 -2.12
CA MET A 142 -2.33 17.22 -1.12
C MET A 142 -1.13 16.28 -0.95
N PHE A 143 -0.49 15.92 -2.06
CA PHE A 143 0.67 15.03 -2.08
C PHE A 143 2.02 15.78 -1.99
N SER A 144 2.02 17.13 -2.05
CA SER A 144 3.24 17.95 -1.97
C SER A 144 4.07 17.80 -0.69
N SER A 145 3.46 17.26 0.39
CA SER A 145 4.06 17.22 1.72
C SER A 145 4.45 15.81 2.18
N LEU A 146 4.39 14.84 1.26
CA LEU A 146 4.75 13.45 1.55
C LEU A 146 6.19 13.36 2.06
N ASN A 147 6.37 12.56 3.10
CA ASN A 147 7.66 12.18 3.64
C ASN A 147 7.91 10.66 3.61
N TYR A 148 6.86 9.88 3.33
CA TYR A 148 6.87 8.42 3.29
C TYR A 148 6.02 7.92 2.12
N VAL A 149 6.64 7.21 1.18
CA VAL A 149 5.98 6.66 -0.02
C VAL A 149 6.34 5.20 -0.20
N GLU A 150 5.31 4.34 -0.30
CA GLU A 150 5.39 2.95 -0.74
C GLU A 150 4.52 2.78 -1.98
N ILE A 151 5.10 2.37 -3.12
CA ILE A 151 4.33 2.07 -4.35
C ILE A 151 4.85 0.77 -4.96
N HIS A 152 4.10 -0.31 -4.74
CA HIS A 152 4.48 -1.64 -5.24
C HIS A 152 3.71 -2.07 -6.50
N THR A 153 2.56 -1.44 -6.78
CA THR A 153 1.73 -1.73 -7.95
C THR A 153 2.42 -1.34 -9.27
N PRO A 154 2.20 -2.07 -10.38
CA PRO A 154 2.61 -1.61 -11.70
C PRO A 154 1.81 -0.36 -12.13
N PHE A 155 2.52 0.67 -12.59
CA PHE A 155 1.98 1.86 -13.26
C PHE A 155 2.59 1.93 -14.68
N PRO A 156 1.83 1.60 -15.75
CA PRO A 156 2.37 1.51 -17.12
C PRO A 156 2.85 2.82 -17.75
N LYS A 157 2.53 3.97 -17.14
CA LYS A 157 2.99 5.32 -17.50
C LYS A 157 3.78 5.94 -16.36
N ASN A 158 4.79 6.73 -16.73
CA ASN A 158 5.66 7.47 -15.83
C ASN A 158 4.97 8.63 -15.06
N ASN A 159 3.65 8.81 -15.20
CA ASN A 159 2.88 9.84 -14.50
C ASN A 159 3.06 9.79 -12.98
N VAL A 160 3.18 8.60 -12.39
CA VAL A 160 3.48 8.43 -10.95
C VAL A 160 4.84 9.01 -10.60
N MET A 161 5.90 8.57 -11.29
CA MET A 161 7.27 9.04 -11.06
C MET A 161 7.40 10.55 -11.30
N LYS A 162 6.81 11.04 -12.38
CA LYS A 162 6.77 12.47 -12.75
C LYS A 162 5.99 13.30 -11.72
N ALA A 163 4.89 12.80 -11.17
CA ALA A 163 4.14 13.48 -10.12
C ALA A 163 4.90 13.50 -8.79
N LEU A 164 5.60 12.42 -8.43
CA LEU A 164 6.50 12.42 -7.27
C LEU A 164 7.64 13.42 -7.47
N ALA A 165 8.37 13.34 -8.60
CA ALA A 165 9.52 14.19 -8.89
C ALA A 165 9.18 15.69 -8.91
N LYS A 166 8.00 16.04 -9.44
CA LYS A 166 7.53 17.42 -9.51
C LYS A 166 7.07 17.99 -8.17
N ASN A 167 6.45 17.16 -7.31
CA ASN A 167 5.71 17.66 -6.14
C ASN A 167 6.35 17.33 -4.79
N CYS A 168 7.26 16.35 -4.70
CA CYS A 168 7.81 15.86 -3.44
C CYS A 168 9.32 16.17 -3.34
N THR A 169 9.74 16.90 -2.30
CA THR A 169 11.15 17.29 -2.05
C THR A 169 11.65 16.94 -0.64
N GLU A 170 10.79 16.41 0.22
CA GLU A 170 11.03 16.09 1.63
C GLU A 170 10.84 14.58 1.93
N LEU A 171 11.00 13.71 0.93
CA LEU A 171 10.92 12.26 1.15
C LEU A 171 12.05 11.80 2.07
N SER A 172 11.66 11.13 3.16
CA SER A 172 12.54 10.45 4.11
C SER A 172 12.51 8.93 3.95
N HIS A 173 11.45 8.41 3.33
CA HIS A 173 11.28 7.02 2.99
C HIS A 173 10.63 6.91 1.60
N LEU A 174 11.25 6.13 0.72
CA LEU A 174 10.75 5.83 -0.61
C LEU A 174 11.03 4.35 -0.91
N ASP A 175 9.97 3.56 -1.02
CA ASP A 175 10.00 2.19 -1.54
C ASP A 175 9.15 2.12 -2.80
N ILE A 176 9.76 1.76 -3.93
CA ILE A 176 9.07 1.73 -5.21
C ILE A 176 9.49 0.56 -6.09
N ASN A 177 8.48 -0.10 -6.67
CA ASN A 177 8.65 -1.12 -7.69
C ASN A 177 8.41 -0.51 -9.08
N LEU A 178 9.43 -0.57 -9.94
CA LEU A 178 9.36 -0.21 -11.35
C LEU A 178 9.14 -1.47 -12.19
N HIS A 179 8.20 -1.39 -13.14
CA HIS A 179 7.66 -2.56 -13.85
C HIS A 179 7.76 -2.44 -15.38
N ASP A 180 8.47 -1.44 -15.91
CA ASP A 180 8.60 -1.23 -17.36
C ASP A 180 9.31 -2.39 -18.06
N THR A 181 8.71 -2.88 -19.14
CA THR A 181 9.19 -4.04 -19.92
C THR A 181 9.92 -3.65 -21.20
N SER A 182 9.76 -2.43 -21.71
CA SER A 182 10.46 -1.95 -22.90
C SER A 182 11.59 -0.97 -22.56
N VAL A 183 12.68 -1.04 -23.31
CA VAL A 183 13.89 -0.23 -23.08
C VAL A 183 13.60 1.28 -23.04
N PRO A 184 12.83 1.88 -23.98
CA PRO A 184 12.58 3.33 -23.96
C PRO A 184 11.79 3.77 -22.72
N ARG A 185 10.81 2.98 -22.27
CA ARG A 185 10.04 3.29 -21.05
C ARG A 185 10.92 3.13 -19.81
N ALA A 186 11.75 2.09 -19.75
CA ALA A 186 12.68 1.89 -18.65
C ALA A 186 13.68 3.05 -18.50
N GLU A 187 14.17 3.60 -19.62
CA GLU A 187 15.02 4.79 -19.62
C GLU A 187 14.27 6.05 -19.14
N GLU A 188 13.04 6.27 -19.59
CA GLU A 188 12.18 7.38 -19.14
C GLU A 188 11.87 7.27 -17.63
N SER A 189 11.53 6.06 -17.15
CA SER A 189 11.33 5.73 -15.73
C SER A 189 12.58 6.04 -14.89
N ILE A 190 13.77 5.65 -15.40
CA ILE A 190 15.05 5.96 -14.76
C ILE A 190 15.28 7.47 -14.72
N ASN A 191 15.01 8.21 -15.80
CA ASN A 191 15.20 9.66 -15.82
C ASN A 191 14.31 10.38 -14.82
N HIS A 192 13.02 10.03 -14.73
CA HIS A 192 12.14 10.57 -13.68
C HIS A 192 12.55 10.14 -12.27
N LEU A 193 13.14 8.94 -12.09
CA LEU A 193 13.75 8.55 -10.82
C LEU A 193 14.99 9.42 -10.49
N LYS A 194 15.84 9.76 -11.48
CA LYS A 194 16.96 10.69 -11.25
C LYS A 194 16.49 12.08 -10.85
N GLU A 195 15.46 12.60 -11.52
CA GLU A 195 14.80 13.88 -11.16
C GLU A 195 14.28 13.82 -9.71
N LEU A 196 13.50 12.78 -9.38
CA LEU A 196 12.96 12.57 -8.04
C LEU A 196 14.05 12.54 -6.97
N LEU A 197 15.09 11.72 -7.17
CA LEU A 197 16.19 11.62 -6.21
C LEU A 197 16.94 12.94 -6.07
N SER A 198 17.22 13.64 -7.18
CA SER A 198 17.94 14.92 -7.18
C SER A 198 17.15 16.04 -6.47
N ALA A 199 15.81 15.97 -6.48
CA ALA A 199 14.94 16.93 -5.81
C ALA A 199 14.84 16.76 -4.28
N GLN A 200 15.33 15.65 -3.70
CA GLN A 200 15.19 15.42 -2.26
C GLN A 200 16.22 16.20 -1.43
N THR A 201 15.74 16.89 -0.41
CA THR A 201 16.55 17.68 0.54
C THR A 201 16.91 16.92 1.82
N CYS A 202 16.23 15.79 2.08
CA CYS A 202 16.34 15.02 3.31
C CYS A 202 17.08 13.68 3.09
N PRO A 203 17.66 13.08 4.15
CA PRO A 203 18.20 11.72 4.09
C PRO A 203 17.10 10.68 3.81
N LEU A 204 17.37 9.81 2.84
CA LEU A 204 16.47 8.78 2.35
C LEU A 204 16.75 7.41 2.99
N ASN A 205 15.67 6.74 3.36
CA ASN A 205 15.60 5.28 3.39
C ASN A 205 15.01 4.88 2.03
N LEU A 206 15.85 4.39 1.13
CA LEU A 206 15.51 4.14 -0.27
C LEU A 206 15.48 2.65 -0.56
N ARG A 207 14.37 2.16 -1.12
CA ARG A 207 14.26 0.83 -1.71
C ARG A 207 13.76 0.94 -3.14
N LEU A 208 14.47 0.29 -4.06
CA LEU A 208 14.19 0.31 -5.49
C LEU A 208 14.16 -1.12 -6.04
N VAL A 209 13.01 -1.57 -6.53
CA VAL A 209 12.90 -2.82 -7.31
C VAL A 209 12.79 -2.47 -8.78
N PHE A 210 13.76 -2.88 -9.61
CA PHE A 210 13.60 -2.77 -11.06
C PHE A 210 14.35 -3.89 -11.83
N PRO A 211 13.65 -4.96 -12.26
CA PRO A 211 14.28 -6.08 -12.96
C PRO A 211 14.96 -5.72 -14.29
N ASN A 212 14.45 -4.69 -14.98
CA ASN A 212 14.98 -4.22 -16.26
C ASN A 212 15.83 -2.94 -16.11
N GLY A 213 16.12 -2.53 -14.87
CA GLY A 213 16.82 -1.29 -14.58
C GLY A 213 18.32 -1.37 -14.83
N SER A 214 18.83 -0.49 -15.70
CA SER A 214 20.28 -0.24 -15.83
C SER A 214 20.78 0.50 -14.59
N GLY A 215 21.44 -0.22 -13.68
CA GLY A 215 22.03 0.34 -12.47
C GLY A 215 23.15 1.34 -12.77
N ARG A 216 23.91 1.13 -13.86
CA ARG A 216 24.92 2.08 -14.35
C ARG A 216 24.35 3.48 -14.54
N SER A 217 23.11 3.59 -15.02
CA SER A 217 22.45 4.86 -15.30
C SER A 217 22.10 5.66 -14.03
N LEU A 218 22.06 5.02 -12.85
CA LEU A 218 21.83 5.69 -11.56
C LEU A 218 23.10 6.06 -10.79
N LEU A 219 24.26 5.51 -11.16
CA LEU A 219 25.51 5.70 -10.39
C LEU A 219 25.87 7.17 -10.19
N GLU A 220 25.78 8.00 -11.23
CA GLU A 220 26.08 9.42 -11.15
C GLU A 220 25.16 10.16 -10.15
N THR A 221 23.88 9.77 -10.10
CA THR A 221 22.89 10.31 -9.16
C THR A 221 23.10 9.83 -7.72
N PHE A 222 23.61 8.61 -7.53
CA PHE A 222 24.00 8.14 -6.20
C PHE A 222 25.32 8.79 -5.73
N GLN A 223 26.29 8.92 -6.63
CA GLN A 223 27.62 9.49 -6.36
C GLN A 223 27.59 11.01 -6.10
N SER A 224 26.60 11.73 -6.62
CA SER A 224 26.38 13.14 -6.28
C SER A 224 25.65 13.33 -4.93
N ARG A 225 25.14 12.26 -4.31
CA ARG A 225 24.28 12.30 -3.11
C ARG A 225 24.71 11.31 -2.02
N LEU A 226 26.02 11.10 -1.87
CA LEU A 226 26.63 10.08 -0.99
C LEU A 226 26.17 10.16 0.47
N GLU A 227 25.95 11.36 0.99
CA GLU A 227 25.50 11.62 2.36
C GLU A 227 23.97 11.53 2.52
N SER A 228 23.22 11.49 1.41
CA SER A 228 21.76 11.51 1.42
C SER A 228 21.13 10.13 1.65
N PHE A 229 21.89 9.05 1.72
CA PHE A 229 21.35 7.71 1.92
C PHE A 229 21.62 7.22 3.35
N LYS A 230 20.56 7.02 4.13
CA LYS A 230 20.62 6.34 5.44
C LYS A 230 20.47 4.83 5.29
N ARG A 231 19.59 4.40 4.38
CA ARG A 231 19.40 3.00 4.00
C ARG A 231 19.22 2.92 2.48
N LEU A 232 19.81 1.90 1.86
CA LEU A 232 19.74 1.71 0.40
C LEU A 232 19.56 0.23 0.05
N GLU A 233 18.37 -0.15 -0.41
CA GLU A 233 18.05 -1.49 -0.90
C GLU A 233 17.84 -1.48 -2.43
N LEU A 234 18.67 -2.22 -3.16
CA LEU A 234 18.70 -2.26 -4.64
C LEU A 234 18.34 -3.66 -5.14
N VAL A 235 17.10 -3.84 -5.60
CA VAL A 235 16.54 -5.16 -5.90
C VAL A 235 16.42 -5.41 -7.40
N LYS A 236 17.01 -6.51 -7.86
CA LYS A 236 17.01 -6.98 -9.26
C LYS A 236 17.60 -6.03 -10.33
N TRP A 237 18.24 -4.93 -9.94
CA TRP A 237 18.92 -4.02 -10.85
C TRP A 237 20.18 -4.64 -11.49
N ASN A 238 20.48 -4.26 -12.73
CA ASN A 238 21.69 -4.68 -13.43
C ASN A 238 22.85 -3.69 -13.20
N PHE A 239 23.83 -4.07 -12.37
CA PHE A 239 25.05 -3.31 -12.10
C PHE A 239 26.33 -3.95 -12.68
N ASN A 240 26.21 -4.73 -13.77
CA ASN A 240 27.38 -5.36 -14.40
C ASN A 240 28.39 -4.29 -14.87
N GLY A 241 29.67 -4.50 -14.56
CA GLY A 241 30.77 -3.57 -14.91
C GLY A 241 30.72 -2.21 -14.19
N CYS A 242 29.90 -2.08 -13.14
CA CYS A 242 29.84 -0.86 -12.32
C CYS A 242 30.91 -0.87 -11.22
N ASP A 243 31.51 0.29 -10.96
CA ASP A 243 32.37 0.50 -9.78
C ASP A 243 31.55 0.79 -8.52
N TRP A 244 31.99 0.21 -7.40
CA TRP A 244 31.36 0.30 -6.08
C TRP A 244 32.19 1.03 -5.03
N GLU A 245 33.39 1.53 -5.36
CA GLU A 245 34.25 2.27 -4.42
C GLU A 245 33.55 3.48 -3.78
N TRP A 246 32.54 4.04 -4.44
CA TRP A 246 31.71 5.11 -3.90
C TRP A 246 31.00 4.76 -2.58
N LEU A 247 30.70 3.48 -2.31
CA LEU A 247 30.10 3.03 -1.04
C LEU A 247 30.98 3.38 0.17
N LYS A 248 32.31 3.42 0.02
CA LYS A 248 33.24 3.83 1.10
C LYS A 248 33.05 5.27 1.54
N ARG A 249 32.39 6.10 0.73
CA ARG A 249 32.14 7.52 0.97
C ARG A 249 30.72 7.79 1.50
N CYS A 250 29.87 6.79 1.64
CA CYS A 250 28.51 6.92 2.17
C CYS A 250 28.50 6.94 3.70
N SER A 251 28.97 8.05 4.29
CA SER A 251 29.19 8.25 5.74
C SER A 251 27.94 8.09 6.62
N ASN A 252 26.74 8.31 6.06
CA ASN A 252 25.46 8.23 6.77
C ASN A 252 24.73 6.88 6.60
N LEU A 253 25.30 5.95 5.83
CA LEU A 253 24.67 4.68 5.50
C LEU A 253 24.74 3.71 6.69
N VAL A 254 23.57 3.33 7.21
CA VAL A 254 23.39 2.39 8.33
C VAL A 254 23.02 0.99 7.80
N GLU A 255 22.41 0.91 6.63
CA GLU A 255 22.07 -0.36 5.97
C GLU A 255 22.26 -0.27 4.46
N PHE A 256 22.94 -1.26 3.88
CA PHE A 256 22.99 -1.48 2.44
C PHE A 256 22.46 -2.87 2.11
N ALA A 257 21.62 -2.98 1.09
CA ALA A 257 21.11 -4.27 0.63
C ALA A 257 21.03 -4.35 -0.90
N ILE A 258 21.30 -5.53 -1.46
CA ILE A 258 21.26 -5.75 -2.91
C ILE A 258 20.93 -7.20 -3.29
N THR A 259 20.28 -7.39 -4.44
CA THR A 259 20.14 -8.70 -5.08
C THR A 259 21.40 -9.03 -5.89
N SER A 260 21.96 -10.22 -5.71
CA SER A 260 23.14 -10.70 -6.47
C SER A 260 24.36 -9.75 -6.44
N PRO A 261 24.88 -9.40 -5.25
CA PRO A 261 26.00 -8.46 -5.11
C PRO A 261 27.26 -8.92 -5.86
N PRO A 262 27.93 -8.03 -6.60
CA PRO A 262 29.21 -8.36 -7.21
C PRO A 262 30.32 -8.51 -6.16
N PRO A 263 31.41 -9.25 -6.44
CA PRO A 263 32.48 -9.51 -5.47
C PRO A 263 33.08 -8.25 -4.84
N GLN A 264 33.14 -7.14 -5.59
CA GLN A 264 33.63 -5.85 -5.10
C GLN A 264 32.85 -5.36 -3.88
N VAL A 265 31.52 -5.51 -3.85
CA VAL A 265 30.67 -5.09 -2.71
C VAL A 265 31.05 -5.85 -1.44
N SER A 266 31.26 -7.18 -1.53
CA SER A 266 31.73 -7.98 -0.39
C SER A 266 33.17 -7.65 0.02
N GLY A 267 34.02 -7.22 -0.92
CA GLY A 267 35.37 -6.72 -0.62
C GLY A 267 35.39 -5.35 0.07
N ILE A 268 34.38 -4.51 -0.17
CA ILE A 268 34.26 -3.17 0.42
C ILE A 268 33.55 -3.21 1.79
N LEU A 269 32.41 -3.90 1.88
CA LEU A 269 31.55 -3.94 3.07
C LEU A 269 31.87 -5.11 4.00
N GLY A 270 32.75 -6.02 3.58
CA GLY A 270 33.09 -7.25 4.30
C GLY A 270 32.09 -8.39 4.07
N THR A 271 32.37 -9.53 4.71
CA THR A 271 31.63 -10.79 4.52
C THR A 271 30.51 -11.02 5.55
N LYS A 272 30.43 -10.20 6.61
CA LYS A 272 29.33 -10.23 7.58
C LYS A 272 28.08 -9.60 6.96
N LYS A 273 27.13 -10.44 6.58
CA LYS A 273 25.88 -10.05 5.92
C LYS A 273 24.74 -10.99 6.29
N GLU A 274 23.52 -10.47 6.30
CA GLU A 274 22.30 -11.25 6.48
C GLU A 274 21.67 -11.58 5.13
N ASN A 275 21.03 -12.74 5.01
CA ASN A 275 20.32 -13.16 3.80
C ASN A 275 18.82 -13.05 4.02
N TYR A 276 18.18 -12.03 3.46
CA TYR A 276 16.74 -11.90 3.48
C TYR A 276 16.10 -12.56 2.26
N ARG A 277 14.91 -13.15 2.43
CA ARG A 277 14.16 -13.83 1.37
C ARG A 277 12.69 -13.42 1.37
N LEU A 278 12.35 -12.45 0.53
CA LEU A 278 10.96 -12.06 0.31
C LEU A 278 10.26 -13.07 -0.61
N LYS A 279 9.08 -13.55 -0.22
CA LYS A 279 8.22 -14.39 -1.05
C LYS A 279 7.17 -13.51 -1.75
N ILE A 280 7.37 -13.21 -3.04
CA ILE A 280 6.46 -12.36 -3.81
C ILE A 280 5.26 -13.16 -4.35
N SER A 281 5.45 -14.44 -4.66
CA SER A 281 4.35 -15.32 -5.07
C SER A 281 4.65 -16.78 -4.71
N LYS A 282 3.78 -17.72 -5.11
CA LYS A 282 4.06 -19.16 -4.94
C LYS A 282 5.38 -19.57 -5.63
N ASN A 283 5.70 -18.95 -6.77
CA ASN A 283 6.83 -19.34 -7.65
C ASN A 283 7.96 -18.31 -7.71
N SER A 284 7.80 -17.11 -7.14
CA SER A 284 8.82 -16.04 -7.16
C SER A 284 9.31 -15.70 -5.77
N LYS A 285 10.63 -15.83 -5.57
CA LYS A 285 11.36 -15.42 -4.36
C LYS A 285 12.40 -14.37 -4.77
N ILE A 286 12.50 -13.29 -4.00
CA ILE A 286 13.64 -12.37 -4.07
C ILE A 286 14.56 -12.70 -2.91
N SER A 287 15.85 -12.87 -3.20
CA SER A 287 16.88 -12.89 -2.17
C SER A 287 17.64 -11.57 -2.22
N THR A 288 17.81 -10.94 -1.07
CA THR A 288 18.67 -9.77 -0.87
C THR A 288 19.71 -10.12 0.19
N GLU A 289 20.92 -9.62 -0.01
CA GLU A 289 21.96 -9.66 1.01
C GLU A 289 22.04 -8.29 1.66
N HIS A 290 22.06 -8.24 3.00
CA HIS A 290 22.00 -7.02 3.81
C HIS A 290 23.28 -6.87 4.64
N TRP A 291 23.85 -5.67 4.64
CA TRP A 291 24.94 -5.24 5.51
C TRP A 291 24.45 -4.16 6.44
N HIS A 292 24.72 -4.32 7.73
CA HIS A 292 24.34 -3.39 8.80
C HIS A 292 25.59 -2.76 9.41
N PHE A 293 25.58 -1.43 9.54
CA PHE A 293 26.71 -0.63 10.00
C PHE A 293 26.34 0.06 11.31
N ASP A 294 26.28 -0.72 12.39
CA ASP A 294 25.75 -0.26 13.67
C ASP A 294 26.54 0.90 14.30
N LYS A 295 25.76 1.82 14.87
CA LYS A 295 26.18 2.68 15.98
C LYS A 295 25.16 2.49 17.11
N ASN A 296 25.37 1.41 17.86
CA ASN A 296 24.63 0.94 19.04
C ASN A 296 23.33 0.18 18.75
N ASP A 297 23.34 -1.05 19.27
CA ASP A 297 22.37 -2.13 19.40
C ASP A 297 20.85 -1.88 19.22
N GLU A 298 20.17 -2.98 18.88
CA GLU A 298 18.75 -3.16 18.53
C GLU A 298 18.34 -2.66 17.12
N ILE A 299 18.56 -3.52 16.12
CA ILE A 299 17.83 -3.48 14.83
C ILE A 299 16.33 -3.60 15.15
N PRO A 300 15.51 -2.54 15.05
CA PRO A 300 14.16 -2.61 15.59
C PRO A 300 13.27 -3.31 14.56
N SER A 301 12.62 -4.40 14.99
CA SER A 301 11.86 -5.35 14.13
C SER A 301 10.73 -4.77 13.26
N LYS A 302 10.42 -3.48 13.41
CA LYS A 302 9.50 -2.71 12.56
C LYS A 302 10.16 -2.08 11.32
N PHE A 303 11.48 -2.11 11.18
CA PHE A 303 12.24 -1.31 10.20
C PHE A 303 12.86 -2.08 9.03
N TYR A 304 12.57 -3.37 8.87
CA TYR A 304 12.73 -3.98 7.54
C TYR A 304 11.67 -3.37 6.62
N PHE A 305 12.03 -3.00 5.38
CA PHE A 305 11.03 -2.66 4.33
C PHE A 305 10.01 -3.81 4.19
N HIS A 306 10.46 -5.03 4.45
CA HIS A 306 9.69 -6.26 4.51
C HIS A 306 9.09 -6.51 5.90
N SER A 307 8.44 -5.50 6.51
CA SER A 307 7.76 -5.63 7.81
C SER A 307 6.45 -6.43 7.69
N ASP A 308 6.56 -7.70 7.29
CA ASP A 308 5.51 -8.70 7.46
C ASP A 308 5.18 -8.85 8.96
N LYS A 309 4.12 -8.18 9.40
CA LYS A 309 3.63 -8.30 10.77
C LYS A 309 2.48 -9.32 10.90
N PRO A 310 2.53 -10.28 11.84
CA PRO A 310 3.68 -10.67 12.67
C PRO A 310 3.96 -12.19 12.67
N LEU A 311 5.19 -12.55 13.07
CA LEU A 311 5.44 -13.76 13.85
C LEU A 311 4.36 -13.90 14.94
N MET A 312 3.92 -15.13 15.24
CA MET A 312 2.89 -15.35 16.26
C MET A 312 3.20 -14.56 17.54
N GLU A 313 2.30 -13.66 17.94
CA GLU A 313 2.38 -13.04 19.27
C GLU A 313 2.40 -14.18 20.29
N SER A 314 3.54 -14.36 20.97
CA SER A 314 3.66 -15.32 22.07
C SER A 314 2.53 -15.03 23.06
N GLN A 315 1.76 -16.06 23.41
CA GLN A 315 0.57 -15.90 24.25
C GLN A 315 0.90 -15.05 25.49
N PRO A 316 0.11 -14.01 25.81
CA PRO A 316 0.29 -13.29 27.06
C PRO A 316 0.11 -14.27 28.23
N PRO A 317 0.84 -14.08 29.34
CA PRO A 317 0.70 -14.95 30.51
C PRO A 317 -0.76 -14.98 30.97
N ILE A 318 -1.25 -16.19 31.25
CA ILE A 318 -2.65 -16.43 31.59
C ILE A 318 -2.97 -15.79 32.95
N ILE A 319 -3.46 -14.55 32.92
CA ILE A 319 -4.11 -13.93 34.08
C ILE A 319 -5.53 -14.48 34.14
N THR A 320 -5.77 -15.44 35.03
CA THR A 320 -7.09 -16.02 35.29
C THR A 320 -8.05 -14.99 35.88
N GLN A 321 -8.84 -14.34 35.03
CA GLN A 321 -10.05 -13.63 35.47
C GLN A 321 -11.23 -14.61 35.63
N PRO A 322 -12.13 -14.38 36.60
CA PRO A 322 -13.24 -15.29 36.88
C PRO A 322 -14.26 -15.34 35.72
N ARG A 323 -14.73 -16.55 35.41
CA ARG A 323 -15.70 -16.80 34.32
C ARG A 323 -17.06 -16.15 34.62
N VAL A 324 -17.43 -15.13 33.84
CA VAL A 324 -18.84 -14.71 33.71
C VAL A 324 -19.50 -15.55 32.62
N SER A 325 -20.46 -16.40 33.01
CA SER A 325 -21.20 -17.25 32.08
C SER A 325 -22.11 -16.42 31.16
N ARG A 326 -21.90 -16.48 29.84
CA ARG A 326 -22.91 -16.09 28.85
C ARG A 326 -23.36 -17.32 28.06
N ARG A 327 -24.67 -17.38 27.79
CA ARG A 327 -25.36 -18.57 27.26
C ARG A 327 -24.78 -19.07 25.94
N THR A 328 -24.69 -20.40 25.83
CA THR A 328 -24.28 -21.14 24.63
C THR A 328 -25.30 -20.97 23.50
N ASN A 329 -24.83 -20.60 22.31
CA ASN A 329 -25.60 -20.75 21.07
C ASN A 329 -25.24 -22.07 20.40
N ASP A 330 -26.26 -22.81 19.96
CA ASP A 330 -26.13 -24.15 19.35
C ASP A 330 -25.24 -24.14 18.10
N PRO A 331 -24.15 -24.95 18.05
CA PRO A 331 -23.27 -25.08 16.89
C PRO A 331 -23.99 -25.44 15.59
N LYS A 332 -25.02 -26.30 15.65
CA LYS A 332 -25.78 -26.72 14.46
C LYS A 332 -26.57 -25.54 13.87
N LYS A 333 -27.07 -24.65 14.73
CA LYS A 333 -27.76 -23.43 14.30
C LYS A 333 -26.81 -22.44 13.62
N LEU A 334 -25.55 -22.34 14.09
CA LEU A 334 -24.51 -21.55 13.43
C LEU A 334 -24.12 -22.12 12.05
N GLN A 335 -24.01 -23.44 11.94
CA GLN A 335 -23.70 -24.12 10.67
C GLN A 335 -24.84 -23.97 9.66
N TYR A 336 -26.09 -24.08 10.10
CA TYR A 336 -27.29 -23.82 9.28
C TYR A 336 -27.36 -22.38 8.77
N ILE A 337 -27.06 -21.38 9.63
CA ILE A 337 -27.00 -19.96 9.23
C ILE A 337 -25.92 -19.73 8.18
N ARG A 338 -24.73 -20.35 8.32
CA ARG A 338 -23.65 -20.25 7.32
C ARG A 338 -24.04 -20.91 5.99
N ALA A 339 -24.61 -22.11 6.02
CA ALA A 339 -25.07 -22.81 4.82
C ALA A 339 -26.14 -22.01 4.05
N ASN A 340 -27.12 -21.42 4.77
CA ASN A 340 -28.14 -20.58 4.15
C ASN A 340 -27.61 -19.23 3.64
N ALA A 341 -26.59 -18.65 4.25
CA ALA A 341 -25.94 -17.43 3.73
C ALA A 341 -25.24 -17.70 2.40
N VAL A 342 -24.48 -18.80 2.31
CA VAL A 342 -23.84 -19.25 1.06
C VAL A 342 -24.89 -19.59 -0.01
N ARG A 343 -25.97 -20.30 0.36
CA ARG A 343 -27.06 -20.64 -0.57
C ARG A 343 -27.87 -19.43 -1.05
N ARG A 344 -27.80 -18.29 -0.34
CA ARG A 344 -28.39 -17.02 -0.81
C ARG A 344 -27.50 -16.35 -1.86
N MET A 345 -26.19 -16.25 -1.61
CA MET A 345 -25.24 -15.65 -2.55
C MET A 345 -25.26 -16.31 -3.94
N PHE A 346 -25.35 -17.65 -4.00
CA PHE A 346 -25.40 -18.33 -5.30
C PHE A 346 -26.76 -18.21 -6.01
N LYS A 347 -27.88 -18.13 -5.28
CA LYS A 347 -29.19 -17.82 -5.89
C LYS A 347 -29.28 -16.41 -6.46
N GLU A 348 -28.54 -15.46 -5.90
CA GLU A 348 -28.40 -14.12 -6.48
C GLU A 348 -27.48 -14.11 -7.72
N PHE A 349 -26.66 -15.14 -7.94
CA PHE A 349 -25.85 -15.28 -9.16
C PHE A 349 -26.64 -15.90 -10.33
N ASP A 350 -27.39 -16.98 -10.07
CA ASP A 350 -28.19 -17.66 -11.11
C ASP A 350 -29.31 -16.76 -11.67
N TYR A 351 -29.84 -15.82 -10.87
CA TYR A 351 -30.93 -14.92 -11.28
C TYR A 351 -30.48 -13.84 -12.30
N TYR A 352 -29.18 -13.55 -12.40
CA TYR A 352 -28.63 -12.57 -13.35
C TYR A 352 -28.06 -13.18 -14.63
N SER A 353 -28.24 -14.49 -14.86
CA SER A 353 -27.82 -15.17 -16.09
C SER A 353 -28.97 -15.55 -17.02
N SER A 354 -30.19 -15.06 -16.77
CA SER A 354 -31.40 -15.41 -17.55
C SER A 354 -32.23 -14.22 -18.08
N GLU A 355 -31.84 -12.98 -17.80
CA GLU A 355 -32.52 -11.77 -18.31
C GLU A 355 -31.47 -10.78 -18.85
N ASP A 356 -31.20 -10.84 -20.17
CA ASP A 356 -30.95 -9.69 -21.08
C ASP A 356 -30.53 -10.16 -22.50
N GLU A 357 -31.35 -10.99 -23.14
CA GLU A 357 -31.47 -10.93 -24.60
C GLU A 357 -32.51 -9.85 -24.93
N PHE A 358 -32.10 -8.73 -25.55
CA PHE A 358 -32.70 -8.18 -26.79
C PHE A 358 -32.23 -6.73 -27.10
N ASN A 359 -31.76 -6.57 -28.35
CA ASN A 359 -31.80 -5.34 -29.17
C ASN A 359 -31.30 -3.99 -28.60
N TYR A 360 -30.20 -3.50 -29.18
CA TYR A 360 -30.33 -2.43 -30.18
C TYR A 360 -29.26 -2.52 -31.27
N SER A 361 -29.60 -2.08 -32.48
CA SER A 361 -28.82 -2.33 -33.70
C SER A 361 -28.12 -1.07 -34.24
N SER A 362 -27.02 -1.31 -34.96
CA SER A 362 -26.40 -0.46 -36.00
C SER A 362 -25.60 0.78 -35.58
N SER A 363 -24.28 0.70 -35.73
CA SER A 363 -23.64 1.31 -36.93
C SER A 363 -22.27 0.67 -37.20
N ASN A 364 -22.00 0.40 -38.48
CA ASN A 364 -20.82 -0.32 -38.98
C ASN A 364 -19.50 0.43 -38.73
N TYR A 365 -18.42 -0.32 -38.48
CA TYR A 365 -17.20 -0.28 -39.30
C TYR A 365 -16.37 -1.58 -39.11
N ASP A 366 -16.49 -2.48 -40.09
CA ASP A 366 -15.53 -3.50 -40.55
C ASP A 366 -14.07 -2.98 -40.60
N TYR A 367 -12.94 -3.71 -40.52
CA TYR A 367 -12.51 -5.11 -40.22
C TYR A 367 -11.00 -5.00 -39.78
N ASP A 368 -10.19 -6.00 -39.40
CA ASP A 368 -10.24 -7.48 -39.50
C ASP A 368 -9.39 -8.15 -38.38
N TYR A 369 -9.21 -9.48 -38.44
CA TYR A 369 -8.48 -10.37 -37.52
C TYR A 369 -6.95 -10.50 -37.76
N ASP A 370 -6.19 -10.89 -36.72
CA ASP A 370 -5.65 -12.28 -36.66
C ASP A 370 -5.36 -12.71 -35.20
N ASP A 371 -5.66 -13.96 -34.90
CA ASP A 371 -5.63 -14.57 -33.56
C ASP A 371 -4.43 -15.52 -33.39
N GLY A 372 -4.07 -15.86 -32.15
CA GLY A 372 -2.99 -16.84 -31.95
C GLY A 372 -2.70 -17.21 -30.50
N TYR A 373 -3.10 -18.45 -30.17
CA TYR A 373 -2.76 -19.29 -29.00
C TYR A 373 -3.80 -19.41 -27.87
N GLU A 374 -4.79 -20.27 -28.13
CA GLU A 374 -5.48 -21.08 -27.11
C GLU A 374 -4.75 -22.43 -26.87
N GLU A 375 -5.30 -23.24 -25.95
CA GLU A 375 -4.85 -24.58 -25.51
C GLU A 375 -3.59 -24.63 -24.61
N SER A 376 -3.53 -25.42 -23.52
CA SER A 376 -4.53 -26.31 -22.89
C SER A 376 -4.17 -26.54 -21.42
N PHE A 377 -5.17 -26.62 -20.53
CA PHE A 377 -5.20 -27.52 -19.36
C PHE A 377 -6.65 -27.64 -18.85
N GLY A 378 -7.45 -28.47 -19.52
CA GLY A 378 -8.83 -28.75 -19.11
C GLY A 378 -8.92 -29.68 -17.90
N MET A 379 -9.63 -29.23 -16.85
CA MET A 379 -10.29 -30.09 -15.87
C MET A 379 -11.73 -29.59 -15.70
N SER A 380 -12.71 -30.49 -15.75
CA SER A 380 -14.10 -30.11 -15.48
C SER A 380 -14.32 -29.86 -13.98
N TYR A 381 -15.32 -29.05 -13.64
CA TYR A 381 -15.64 -28.74 -12.25
C TYR A 381 -16.01 -30.00 -11.43
N GLU A 382 -16.61 -30.99 -12.08
CA GLU A 382 -16.96 -32.29 -11.48
C GLU A 382 -15.71 -33.08 -11.06
N SER A 383 -14.66 -33.12 -11.89
CA SER A 383 -13.41 -33.81 -11.52
C SER A 383 -12.65 -33.12 -10.37
N TYR A 384 -12.86 -31.81 -10.17
CA TYR A 384 -12.30 -31.06 -9.05
C TYR A 384 -13.02 -31.35 -7.72
N LEU A 385 -14.32 -31.68 -7.75
CA LEU A 385 -15.07 -32.02 -6.53
C LEU A 385 -14.79 -33.44 -6.04
N ASP A 386 -14.74 -34.42 -6.96
CA ASP A 386 -14.39 -35.81 -6.62
C ASP A 386 -12.97 -35.90 -6.04
N ALA A 387 -12.02 -35.09 -6.51
CA ALA A 387 -10.64 -35.06 -6.00
C ALA A 387 -10.49 -34.47 -4.58
N ILE A 388 -11.53 -33.84 -4.01
CA ILE A 388 -11.48 -33.19 -2.68
C ILE A 388 -12.41 -33.89 -1.67
N TYR A 389 -13.48 -34.55 -2.13
CA TYR A 389 -14.52 -35.11 -1.27
C TYR A 389 -14.90 -36.57 -1.55
N GLY A 390 -14.20 -37.27 -2.46
CA GLY A 390 -14.27 -38.72 -2.68
C GLY A 390 -13.41 -39.52 -1.70
#